data_AF-A0A1E1XUN3-F1
#
_entry.id   AF-A0A1E1XUN3-F1
#
_cell.length_a   1.000
_cell.length_b   1.000
_cell.length_c   1.000
_cell.angle_alpha   90.00
_cell.angle_beta   90.00
_cell.angle_gamma   90.00
#
_symmetry.space_group_name_H-M   'P 1'
#
loop_
_entity.id
_entity.type
_entity.pdbx_description
1 polymer ?
#
loop_
_entity_poly.entity_id
_entity_poly.type
_entity_poly.pdbx_seq_one_letter_code
_entity_poly.pdbx_strand_id
1 'polypeptide(L)'
;SLRNAIREKLERKDMLNRRSVIEIPEFYVGTIMAVTVSDNNAPGKQNRFVGICVMRHGVGTRHQFTLRNVVDNQGVEIMYDLYCPLILKIEVLRLEKRLDEHLRYLRDAPLEYSTFPFDMEAQTHTEGAAVPINTLKVKLKPRPWLERWERQKLKGVQDLGLPQRFYDKAAAVETPWERYDLMKQYRQVITEDDQLPIWEQVDQHRSTVEDAQRRQRRRQLLQKGKK
;
A
#
# COMPACT_ATOMS: atom_id res chain seq x y z
N SER A 1 -8.54 24.41 9.12
CA SER A 1 -7.94 23.10 9.48
C SER A 1 -8.92 22.43 10.45
N LEU A 2 -9.61 21.37 10.02
CA LEU A 2 -10.58 20.64 10.87
C LEU A 2 -9.91 19.38 11.47
N ARG A 3 -8.66 19.52 11.94
CA ARG A 3 -7.99 18.46 12.68
C ARG A 3 -8.46 18.50 14.12
N ASN A 4 -8.93 17.37 14.63
CA ASN A 4 -9.39 17.23 15.99
C ASN A 4 -8.44 16.26 16.71
N ALA A 5 -7.64 16.79 17.63
CA ALA A 5 -6.63 16.01 18.34
C ALA A 5 -7.22 14.82 19.12
N ILE A 6 -8.43 14.97 19.66
CA ILE A 6 -9.12 13.89 20.39
C ILE A 6 -9.51 12.78 19.42
N ARG A 7 -10.08 13.13 18.25
CA ARG A 7 -10.42 12.16 17.21
C ARG A 7 -9.19 11.39 16.74
N GLU A 8 -8.11 12.10 16.42
CA GLU A 8 -6.87 11.47 15.94
C GLU A 8 -6.24 10.56 16.99
N LYS A 9 -6.30 10.95 18.28
CA LYS A 9 -5.84 10.12 19.40
C LYS A 9 -6.66 8.84 19.57
N LEU A 10 -7.99 8.93 19.47
CA LEU A 10 -8.89 7.78 19.55
C LEU A 10 -8.68 6.82 18.37
N GLU A 11 -8.66 7.35 17.14
CA GLU A 11 -8.39 6.55 15.93
C GLU A 11 -7.05 5.84 16.02
N ARG A 12 -6.00 6.52 16.52
CA ARG A 12 -4.68 5.92 16.69
C ARG A 12 -4.69 4.79 17.73
N LYS A 13 -5.38 4.98 18.85
CA LYS A 13 -5.53 3.94 19.87
C LYS A 13 -6.17 2.69 19.26
N ASP A 14 -7.23 2.85 18.47
CA ASP A 14 -7.91 1.73 17.81
C ASP A 14 -7.02 1.06 16.75
N MET A 15 -6.27 1.84 15.96
CA MET A 15 -5.30 1.29 15.00
C MET A 15 -4.21 0.46 15.68
N LEU A 16 -3.66 0.92 16.80
CA LEU A 16 -2.66 0.19 17.58
C LEU A 16 -3.26 -1.08 18.20
N ASN A 17 -4.46 -1.00 18.77
CA ASN A 17 -5.18 -2.17 19.27
C ASN A 17 -5.42 -3.21 18.17
N ARG A 18 -5.67 -2.79 16.92
CA ARG A 18 -5.81 -3.71 15.80
C ARG A 18 -4.47 -4.35 15.41
N ARG A 19 -3.37 -3.59 15.42
CA ARG A 19 -2.00 -4.05 15.13
C ARG A 19 -1.43 -5.01 16.17
N SER A 20 -1.97 -5.04 17.39
CA SER A 20 -1.60 -6.08 18.36
C SER A 20 -2.26 -7.44 18.08
N VAL A 21 -3.33 -7.45 17.28
CA VAL A 21 -4.06 -8.67 16.88
C VAL A 21 -3.56 -9.21 15.54
N ILE A 22 -3.30 -8.35 14.56
CA ILE A 22 -2.71 -8.73 13.26
C ILE A 22 -1.40 -8.00 13.02
N GLU A 23 -0.45 -8.72 12.43
CA GLU A 23 0.77 -8.12 11.91
C GLU A 23 0.45 -7.38 10.61
N ILE A 24 0.70 -6.07 10.60
CA ILE A 24 0.59 -5.23 9.42
C ILE A 24 2.02 -4.87 8.98
N PRO A 25 2.56 -5.54 7.96
CA PRO A 25 3.93 -5.31 7.51
C PRO A 25 4.08 -3.93 6.84
N GLU A 26 5.33 -3.50 6.68
CA GLU A 26 5.66 -2.35 5.84
C GLU A 26 5.51 -2.72 4.36
N PHE A 27 4.79 -1.89 3.59
CA PHE A 27 4.66 -2.05 2.15
C PHE A 27 4.40 -0.72 1.45
N TYR A 28 4.69 -0.67 0.15
CA TYR A 28 4.56 0.51 -0.68
C TYR A 28 3.75 0.24 -1.94
N VAL A 29 3.42 1.30 -2.67
CA VAL A 29 2.90 1.17 -4.02
C VAL A 29 3.97 0.53 -4.91
N GLY A 30 3.61 -0.56 -5.57
CA GLY A 30 4.52 -1.44 -6.29
C GLY A 30 4.85 -2.74 -5.59
N THR A 31 4.64 -2.85 -4.29
CA THR A 31 4.91 -4.07 -3.53
C THR A 31 3.95 -5.19 -3.94
N ILE A 32 4.46 -6.40 -4.12
CA ILE A 32 3.63 -7.60 -4.36
C ILE A 32 3.33 -8.24 -3.02
N MET A 33 2.06 -8.51 -2.77
CA MET A 33 1.59 -9.02 -1.48
C MET A 33 0.41 -9.96 -1.65
N ALA A 34 0.23 -10.81 -0.64
CA ALA A 34 -0.95 -11.66 -0.49
C ALA A 34 -1.77 -11.20 0.71
N VAL A 35 -3.08 -11.11 0.54
CA VAL A 35 -4.02 -10.79 1.61
C VAL A 35 -4.97 -11.96 1.77
N THR A 36 -5.06 -12.48 2.99
CA THR A 36 -6.00 -13.54 3.37
C THR A 36 -7.12 -12.93 4.19
N VAL A 37 -8.35 -13.12 3.74
CA VAL A 37 -9.58 -12.60 4.37
C VAL A 37 -10.50 -13.75 4.73
N SER A 38 -11.22 -13.62 5.83
CA SER A 38 -12.33 -14.51 6.18
C SER A 38 -13.53 -14.22 5.29
N ASP A 39 -13.99 -15.21 4.54
CA ASP A 39 -15.15 -15.12 3.66
C ASP A 39 -16.03 -16.35 3.85
N ASN A 40 -17.24 -16.16 4.37
CA ASN A 40 -18.17 -17.25 4.66
C ASN A 40 -18.60 -18.04 3.43
N ASN A 41 -18.52 -17.45 2.24
CA ASN A 41 -18.94 -18.06 0.99
C ASN A 41 -17.80 -18.78 0.26
N ALA A 42 -16.54 -18.58 0.69
CA ALA A 42 -15.38 -19.20 0.07
C ALA A 42 -15.18 -20.66 0.56
N PRO A 43 -14.66 -21.56 -0.28
CA PRO A 43 -14.26 -22.89 0.15
C PRO A 43 -13.18 -22.78 1.24
N GLY A 44 -13.43 -23.34 2.42
CA GLY A 44 -12.55 -23.21 3.58
C GLY A 44 -12.74 -21.93 4.41
N LYS A 45 -13.79 -21.14 4.13
CA LYS A 45 -14.14 -19.88 4.82
C LYS A 45 -13.07 -18.78 4.76
N GLN A 46 -12.07 -18.95 3.90
CA GLN A 46 -10.96 -18.03 3.73
C GLN A 46 -10.71 -17.82 2.24
N ASN A 47 -10.37 -16.60 1.87
CA ASN A 47 -9.99 -16.23 0.52
C ASN A 47 -8.62 -15.56 0.56
N ARG A 48 -7.68 -16.04 -0.26
CA ARG A 48 -6.34 -15.48 -0.39
C ARG A 48 -6.18 -14.88 -1.78
N PHE A 49 -5.86 -13.59 -1.85
CA PHE A 49 -5.62 -12.89 -3.10
C PHE A 49 -4.18 -12.36 -3.15
N VAL A 50 -3.47 -12.70 -4.22
CA VAL A 50 -2.12 -12.19 -4.51
C VAL A 50 -2.22 -11.10 -5.56
N GLY A 51 -1.49 -10.00 -5.38
CA GLY A 51 -1.40 -8.95 -6.40
C GLY A 51 -0.41 -7.85 -6.05
N ILE A 52 -0.22 -6.94 -7.00
CA ILE A 52 0.58 -5.73 -6.81
C ILE A 52 -0.28 -4.64 -6.14
N CYS A 53 0.28 -3.94 -5.16
CA CYS A 53 -0.34 -2.77 -4.56
C CYS A 53 -0.28 -1.59 -5.54
N VAL A 54 -1.43 -1.23 -6.10
CA VAL A 54 -1.57 -0.18 -7.13
C VAL A 54 -1.75 1.20 -6.53
N MET A 55 -2.43 1.28 -5.39
CA MET A 55 -2.76 2.54 -4.74
C MET A 55 -2.93 2.33 -3.24
N ARG A 56 -2.54 3.34 -2.47
CA ARG A 56 -2.88 3.50 -1.06
C ARG A 56 -3.56 4.85 -0.89
N HIS A 57 -4.69 4.90 -0.20
CA HIS A 57 -5.41 6.15 0.01
C HIS A 57 -6.19 6.11 1.32
N GLY A 58 -6.71 7.26 1.74
CA GLY A 58 -7.39 7.38 3.04
C GLY A 58 -6.42 7.52 4.21
N VAL A 59 -6.97 7.78 5.38
CA VAL A 59 -6.23 8.08 6.62
C VAL A 59 -6.91 7.43 7.82
N GLY A 60 -6.18 7.27 8.92
CA GLY A 60 -6.70 6.68 10.15
C GLY A 60 -7.19 5.25 9.94
N THR A 61 -8.33 4.93 10.55
CA THR A 61 -8.99 3.61 10.44
C THR A 61 -9.53 3.32 9.04
N ARG A 62 -9.73 4.35 8.21
CA ARG A 62 -10.21 4.27 6.83
C ARG A 62 -9.08 4.25 5.80
N HIS A 63 -7.87 3.87 6.21
CA HIS A 63 -6.78 3.70 5.26
C HIS A 63 -7.04 2.46 4.40
N GLN A 64 -7.03 2.65 3.08
CA GLN A 64 -7.36 1.65 2.07
C GLN A 64 -6.16 1.39 1.15
N PHE A 65 -6.08 0.19 0.61
CA PHE A 65 -5.13 -0.15 -0.43
C PHE A 65 -5.77 -1.08 -1.46
N THR A 66 -5.37 -0.94 -2.72
CA THR A 66 -5.92 -1.74 -3.82
C THR A 66 -4.85 -2.67 -4.38
N LEU A 67 -5.17 -3.97 -4.40
CA LEU A 67 -4.37 -4.98 -5.07
C LEU A 67 -4.91 -5.25 -6.47
N ARG A 68 -4.02 -5.39 -7.44
CA ARG A 68 -4.33 -5.79 -8.81
C ARG A 68 -3.60 -7.07 -9.17
N ASN A 69 -4.29 -8.00 -9.82
CA ASN A 69 -3.68 -9.15 -10.48
C ASN A 69 -4.49 -9.52 -11.74
N VAL A 70 -3.93 -10.38 -12.58
CA VAL A 70 -4.63 -10.96 -13.73
C VAL A 70 -4.91 -12.43 -13.41
N VAL A 71 -6.18 -12.80 -13.42
CA VAL A 71 -6.66 -14.17 -13.17
C VAL A 71 -7.40 -14.63 -14.40
N ASP A 72 -7.02 -15.75 -14.99
CA ASP A 72 -7.64 -16.29 -16.22
C ASP A 72 -7.75 -15.24 -17.34
N ASN A 73 -6.68 -14.47 -17.54
CA ASN A 73 -6.59 -13.35 -18.50
C ASN A 73 -7.56 -12.18 -18.25
N GLN A 74 -8.18 -12.12 -17.07
CA GLN A 74 -9.04 -11.02 -16.64
C GLN A 74 -8.35 -10.22 -15.53
N GLY A 75 -8.32 -8.89 -15.68
CA GLY A 75 -7.78 -8.00 -14.65
C GLY A 75 -8.74 -7.89 -13.48
N VAL A 76 -8.32 -8.34 -12.30
CA VAL A 76 -9.07 -8.26 -11.05
C VAL A 76 -8.41 -7.26 -10.11
N GLU A 77 -9.23 -6.38 -9.53
CA GLU A 77 -8.79 -5.44 -8.49
C GLU A 77 -9.63 -5.63 -7.23
N ILE A 78 -8.97 -5.75 -6.09
CA ILE A 78 -9.63 -5.82 -4.78
C ILE A 78 -9.10 -4.70 -3.90
N MET A 79 -10.02 -3.89 -3.40
CA MET A 79 -9.74 -2.85 -2.43
C MET A 79 -9.94 -3.41 -1.01
N TYR A 80 -8.94 -3.23 -0.17
CA TYR A 80 -8.96 -3.66 1.23
C TYR A 80 -8.87 -2.45 2.16
N ASP A 81 -9.71 -2.46 3.21
CA ASP A 81 -9.55 -1.58 4.35
C ASP A 81 -8.47 -2.17 5.27
N LEU A 82 -7.38 -1.44 5.51
CA LEU A 82 -6.19 -1.94 6.21
C LEU A 82 -6.49 -2.48 7.62
N TYR A 83 -7.46 -1.87 8.31
CA TYR A 83 -7.85 -2.22 9.67
C TYR A 83 -9.12 -3.08 9.75
N CYS A 84 -9.57 -3.64 8.63
CA CYS A 84 -10.74 -4.51 8.59
C CYS A 84 -10.56 -5.73 9.52
N PRO A 85 -11.57 -6.10 10.34
CA PRO A 85 -11.50 -7.29 11.19
C PRO A 85 -11.50 -8.60 10.39
N LEU A 86 -12.00 -8.59 9.14
CA LEU A 86 -12.04 -9.77 8.27
C LEU A 86 -10.66 -10.16 7.74
N ILE A 87 -9.69 -9.24 7.73
CA ILE A 87 -8.31 -9.55 7.31
C ILE A 87 -7.65 -10.42 8.39
N LEU A 88 -7.26 -11.62 7.98
CA LEU A 88 -6.61 -12.61 8.82
C LEU A 88 -5.09 -12.47 8.76
N LYS A 89 -4.54 -12.24 7.57
CA LYS A 89 -3.09 -12.15 7.35
C LYS A 89 -2.76 -11.26 6.15
N ILE A 90 -1.69 -10.48 6.27
CA ILE A 90 -1.09 -9.72 5.17
C ILE A 90 0.34 -10.20 5.03
N GLU A 91 0.68 -10.77 3.87
CA GLU A 91 2.02 -11.28 3.56
C GLU A 91 2.65 -10.43 2.47
N VAL A 92 3.83 -9.86 2.73
CA VAL A 92 4.62 -9.21 1.69
C VAL A 92 5.44 -10.26 0.97
N LEU A 93 5.19 -10.42 -0.33
CA LEU A 93 5.88 -11.42 -1.16
C LEU A 93 7.13 -10.84 -1.81
N ARG A 94 7.04 -9.59 -2.29
CA ARG A 94 8.20 -8.85 -2.81
C ARG A 94 8.07 -7.38 -2.47
N LEU A 95 8.92 -6.93 -1.56
CA LEU A 95 9.00 -5.53 -1.15
C LEU A 95 9.73 -4.72 -2.24
N GLU A 96 8.98 -3.87 -2.93
CA GLU A 96 9.55 -2.93 -3.91
C GLU A 96 8.72 -1.64 -3.96
N LYS A 97 9.39 -0.55 -4.33
CA LYS A 97 8.78 0.74 -4.68
C LYS A 97 8.77 0.92 -6.19
N ARG A 98 7.81 1.67 -6.71
CA ARG A 98 7.82 2.20 -8.09
C ARG A 98 8.13 3.69 -8.07
N LEU A 99 8.34 4.25 -9.26
CA LEU A 99 8.65 5.67 -9.44
C LEU A 99 7.46 6.59 -9.18
N ASP A 100 6.24 6.06 -9.28
CA ASP A 100 4.98 6.79 -9.18
C ASP A 100 4.27 6.49 -7.86
N GLU A 101 3.50 7.46 -7.37
CA GLU A 101 2.69 7.32 -6.14
C GLU A 101 1.49 6.38 -6.32
N HIS A 102 1.05 6.14 -7.56
CA HIS A 102 0.00 5.17 -7.90
C HIS A 102 0.27 4.52 -9.26
N LEU A 103 -0.22 3.30 -9.46
CA LEU A 103 -0.02 2.50 -10.67
C LEU A 103 -1.31 2.28 -11.46
N ARG A 104 -2.28 3.20 -11.37
CA ARG A 104 -3.58 3.07 -12.06
C ARG A 104 -3.47 2.86 -13.56
N TYR A 105 -2.38 3.36 -14.17
CA TYR A 105 -2.06 3.16 -15.59
C TYR A 105 -1.86 1.68 -15.96
N LEU A 106 -1.65 0.77 -15.00
CA LEU A 106 -1.60 -0.68 -15.23
C LEU A 106 -2.92 -1.25 -15.78
N ARG A 107 -4.03 -0.52 -15.64
CA ARG A 107 -5.32 -0.86 -16.29
C ARG A 107 -5.25 -0.76 -17.81
N ASP A 108 -4.48 0.20 -18.31
CA ASP A 108 -4.27 0.48 -19.74
C ASP A 108 -2.95 -0.11 -20.29
N ALA A 109 -2.20 -0.84 -19.45
CA ALA A 109 -0.97 -1.52 -19.84
C ALA A 109 -1.25 -2.96 -20.33
N PRO A 110 -0.31 -3.57 -21.08
CA PRO A 110 -0.28 -5.03 -21.32
C PRO A 110 -0.40 -5.81 -20.01
N LEU A 111 -1.11 -6.95 -20.07
CA LEU A 111 -1.43 -7.75 -18.88
C LEU A 111 -0.17 -8.29 -18.18
N GLU A 112 0.92 -8.48 -18.92
CA GLU A 112 2.22 -8.93 -18.43
C GLU A 112 2.71 -8.12 -17.21
N TYR A 113 2.50 -6.81 -17.21
CA TYR A 113 2.94 -5.94 -16.10
C TYR A 113 2.09 -6.09 -14.82
N SER A 114 0.92 -6.74 -14.91
CA SER A 114 -0.01 -6.95 -13.80
C SER A 114 -0.21 -8.43 -13.45
N THR A 115 0.46 -9.36 -14.14
CA THR A 115 0.26 -10.80 -13.96
C THR A 115 1.28 -11.33 -12.95
N PHE A 116 0.80 -11.87 -11.84
CA PHE A 116 1.63 -12.46 -10.79
C PHE A 116 1.12 -13.85 -10.40
N PRO A 117 2.03 -14.84 -10.21
CA PRO A 117 1.63 -16.17 -9.78
C PRO A 117 1.06 -16.15 -8.35
N PHE A 118 -0.02 -16.90 -8.11
CA PHE A 118 -0.66 -16.99 -6.80
C PHE A 118 0.17 -17.78 -5.77
N ASP A 119 1.01 -18.67 -6.26
CA ASP A 119 1.95 -19.51 -5.53
C ASP A 119 3.34 -18.86 -5.36
N MET A 120 3.46 -17.55 -5.64
CA MET A 120 4.70 -16.81 -5.45
C MET A 120 5.18 -16.88 -3.98
N GLU A 121 6.42 -17.31 -3.79
CA GLU A 121 7.07 -17.36 -2.48
C GLU A 121 7.53 -15.97 -2.01
N ALA A 122 7.57 -15.78 -0.68
CA ALA A 122 8.01 -14.53 -0.09
C ALA A 122 9.53 -14.37 -0.15
N GLN A 123 9.98 -13.30 -0.79
CA GLN A 123 11.39 -12.90 -0.84
C GLN A 123 11.77 -12.24 0.48
N THR A 124 12.84 -12.74 1.11
CA THR A 124 13.36 -12.15 2.34
C THR A 124 14.04 -10.82 2.05
N HIS A 125 13.63 -9.77 2.76
CA HIS A 125 14.32 -8.47 2.76
C HIS A 125 15.19 -8.37 4.02
N THR A 126 16.42 -7.90 3.88
CA THR A 126 17.31 -7.72 5.03
C THR A 126 16.84 -6.55 5.89
N GLU A 127 16.69 -6.79 7.20
CA GLU A 127 16.26 -5.76 8.14
C GLU A 127 17.22 -4.56 8.12
N GLY A 128 16.68 -3.36 7.90
CA GLY A 128 17.46 -2.11 7.82
C GLY A 128 18.03 -1.76 6.45
N ALA A 129 17.99 -2.66 5.47
CA ALA A 129 18.36 -2.30 4.10
C ALA A 129 17.31 -1.38 3.47
N ALA A 130 17.78 -0.43 2.64
CA ALA A 130 16.91 0.46 1.91
C ALA A 130 15.97 -0.33 0.98
N VAL A 131 14.70 0.10 0.91
CA VAL A 131 13.70 -0.55 0.06
C VAL A 131 14.05 -0.34 -1.42
N PRO A 132 14.17 -1.42 -2.22
CA PRO A 132 14.56 -1.30 -3.62
C PRO A 132 13.50 -0.56 -4.44
N ILE A 133 13.97 0.34 -5.31
CA ILE A 133 13.11 1.11 -6.23
C ILE A 133 13.23 0.50 -7.63
N ASN A 134 12.13 -0.04 -8.12
CA ASN A 134 12.02 -0.59 -9.46
C ASN A 134 11.76 0.54 -10.47
N THR A 135 12.76 0.83 -11.31
CA THR A 135 12.76 1.92 -12.30
C THR A 135 12.16 1.52 -13.66
N LEU A 136 11.55 0.33 -13.76
CA LEU A 136 10.93 -0.16 -14.98
C LEU A 136 9.87 0.83 -15.49
N LYS A 137 9.98 1.17 -16.78
CA LYS A 137 9.00 1.99 -17.50
C LYS A 137 8.03 1.12 -18.30
N VAL A 138 6.75 1.25 -17.99
CA VAL A 138 5.65 0.47 -18.59
C VAL A 138 5.24 1.07 -19.94
N LYS A 139 5.13 0.24 -20.97
CA LYS A 139 4.54 0.63 -22.27
C LYS A 139 3.03 0.46 -22.21
N LEU A 140 2.25 1.50 -22.50
CA LEU A 140 0.79 1.41 -22.54
C LEU A 140 0.28 0.78 -23.85
N LYS A 141 -0.93 0.24 -23.79
CA LYS A 141 -1.69 -0.17 -24.99
C LYS A 141 -2.03 1.04 -25.85
N PRO A 142 -2.40 0.86 -27.13
CA PRO A 142 -3.02 1.94 -27.89
C PRO A 142 -4.31 2.42 -27.22
N ARG A 143 -4.68 3.67 -27.51
CA ARG A 143 -5.92 4.30 -27.03
C ARG A 143 -7.17 3.56 -27.54
N PRO A 144 -8.34 3.67 -26.87
CA PRO A 144 -8.67 4.56 -25.75
C PRO A 144 -8.13 4.09 -24.39
N TRP A 145 -7.79 5.06 -23.53
CA TRP A 145 -7.35 4.84 -22.14
C TRP A 145 -8.42 5.31 -21.15
N LEU A 146 -8.34 4.79 -19.92
CA LEU A 146 -9.23 5.14 -18.82
C LEU A 146 -9.05 6.61 -18.38
N GLU A 147 -7.81 7.05 -18.25
CA GLU A 147 -7.46 8.39 -17.78
C GLU A 147 -6.53 9.12 -18.77
N ARG A 148 -6.43 10.43 -18.59
CA ARG A 148 -5.48 11.27 -19.33
C ARG A 148 -4.11 11.22 -18.67
N TRP A 149 -3.40 10.12 -18.90
CA TRP A 149 -2.08 9.85 -18.31
C TRP A 149 -1.04 10.94 -18.65
N GLU A 150 -1.20 11.60 -19.81
CA GLU A 150 -0.33 12.69 -20.24
C GLU A 150 -0.35 13.91 -19.30
N ARG A 151 -1.38 14.03 -18.45
CA ARG A 151 -1.54 15.13 -17.49
C ARG A 151 -0.95 14.87 -16.12
N GLN A 152 -0.66 13.61 -15.79
CA GLN A 152 -0.35 13.18 -14.42
C GLN A 152 1.16 13.16 -14.13
N LYS A 153 2.00 13.53 -15.09
CA LYS A 153 3.48 13.59 -14.96
C LYS A 153 4.09 12.30 -14.41
N LEU A 154 3.57 11.16 -14.87
CA LEU A 154 4.04 9.83 -14.49
C LEU A 154 5.48 9.59 -14.98
N LYS A 155 6.31 9.03 -14.12
CA LYS A 155 7.73 8.70 -14.38
C LYS A 155 7.92 7.23 -14.76
N GLY A 156 7.02 6.35 -14.32
CA GLY A 156 7.04 4.92 -14.57
C GLY A 156 6.37 4.48 -15.87
N VAL A 157 5.95 5.42 -16.72
CA VAL A 157 5.38 5.14 -18.05
C VAL A 157 6.37 5.53 -19.13
N GLN A 158 6.46 4.74 -20.21
CA GLN A 158 7.24 5.08 -21.40
C GLN A 158 6.62 6.29 -22.12
N ASP A 159 7.33 6.85 -23.10
CA ASP A 159 6.75 7.92 -23.91
C ASP A 159 5.45 7.43 -24.58
N LEU A 160 4.40 8.23 -24.44
CA LEU A 160 3.06 7.94 -24.91
C LEU A 160 2.96 8.07 -26.44
N GLY A 161 3.94 8.70 -27.09
CA GLY A 161 3.96 8.90 -28.54
C GLY A 161 2.78 9.73 -29.05
N LEU A 162 2.24 10.61 -28.21
CA LEU A 162 1.08 11.44 -28.55
C LEU A 162 1.49 12.62 -29.43
N PRO A 163 0.60 13.08 -30.35
CA PRO A 163 0.80 14.34 -31.05
C PRO A 163 0.96 15.52 -30.08
N GLN A 164 1.84 16.46 -30.41
CA GLN A 164 2.23 17.59 -29.56
C GLN A 164 1.04 18.35 -28.95
N ARG A 165 -0.04 18.53 -29.72
CA ARG A 165 -1.30 19.16 -29.27
C ARG A 165 -1.87 18.61 -27.96
N PHE A 166 -1.60 17.35 -27.61
CA PHE A 166 -2.05 16.76 -26.34
C PHE A 166 -1.20 17.26 -25.17
N TYR A 167 0.12 17.33 -25.35
CA TYR A 167 1.04 17.87 -24.37
C TYR A 167 0.81 19.37 -24.14
N ASP A 168 0.54 20.14 -25.20
CA ASP A 168 0.21 21.57 -25.09
C ASP A 168 -1.06 21.78 -24.24
N LYS A 169 -2.08 20.94 -24.44
CA LYS A 169 -3.32 20.94 -23.64
C LYS A 169 -3.11 20.47 -22.20
N ALA A 170 -2.13 19.60 -21.95
CA ALA A 170 -1.78 19.18 -20.61
C ALA A 170 -1.08 20.32 -19.86
N ALA A 171 -0.10 20.96 -20.50
CA ALA A 171 0.63 22.11 -19.98
C ALA A 171 -0.31 23.29 -19.65
N ALA A 172 -1.33 23.54 -20.48
CA ALA A 172 -2.30 24.62 -20.25
C ALA A 172 -3.16 24.44 -18.97
N VAL A 173 -3.34 23.20 -18.49
CA VAL A 173 -4.11 22.88 -17.27
C VAL A 173 -3.19 22.66 -16.06
N GLU A 174 -1.88 22.67 -16.29
CA GLU A 174 -0.92 22.46 -15.23
C GLU A 174 -1.00 23.58 -14.19
N THR A 175 -0.70 23.24 -12.93
CA THR A 175 -0.66 24.19 -11.82
C THR A 175 0.75 24.25 -11.21
N PRO A 176 1.76 24.83 -11.90
CA PRO A 176 3.15 24.85 -11.42
C PRO A 176 3.33 25.58 -10.08
N TRP A 177 2.49 26.57 -9.79
CA TRP A 177 2.53 27.35 -8.56
C TRP A 177 2.30 26.52 -7.29
N GLU A 178 1.65 25.36 -7.38
CA GLU A 178 1.41 24.50 -6.21
C GLU A 178 2.68 23.99 -5.55
N ARG A 179 3.78 23.83 -6.32
CA ARG A 179 5.09 23.46 -5.76
C ARG A 179 5.62 24.52 -4.80
N TYR A 180 5.23 25.78 -5.00
CA TYR A 180 5.69 26.93 -4.22
C TYR A 180 4.66 27.35 -3.15
N ASP A 181 3.51 26.67 -3.06
CA ASP A 181 2.48 26.95 -2.06
C ASP A 181 2.87 26.32 -0.72
N LEU A 182 3.60 27.10 0.10
CA LEU A 182 4.03 26.69 1.44
C LEU A 182 2.85 26.36 2.37
N MET A 183 1.70 27.03 2.21
CA MET A 183 0.52 26.76 3.02
C MET A 183 -0.12 25.42 2.65
N LYS A 184 -0.12 25.06 1.36
CA LYS A 184 -0.55 23.73 0.91
C LYS A 184 0.37 22.64 1.46
N GLN A 185 1.69 22.83 1.41
CA GLN A 185 2.67 21.90 1.98
C GLN A 185 2.48 21.73 3.49
N TYR A 186 2.34 22.84 4.22
CA TYR A 186 2.09 22.83 5.67
C TYR A 186 0.82 22.08 6.05
N ARG A 187 -0.26 22.18 5.25
CA ARG A 187 -1.51 21.43 5.50
C ARG A 187 -1.42 19.93 5.18
N GLN A 188 -0.47 19.52 4.35
CA GLN A 188 -0.28 18.13 3.95
C GLN A 188 0.57 17.34 4.94
N VAL A 189 1.48 18.02 5.64
CA VAL A 189 2.48 17.39 6.51
C VAL A 189 2.12 17.67 7.98
N ILE A 190 2.39 16.69 8.85
CA ILE A 190 2.33 16.88 10.31
C ILE A 190 3.67 17.49 10.74
N THR A 191 3.67 18.57 11.53
CA THR A 191 4.90 19.17 12.04
C THR A 191 5.68 18.17 12.89
N GLU A 192 7.01 18.33 12.96
CA GLU A 192 7.87 17.40 13.72
C GLU A 192 7.47 17.33 15.20
N ASP A 193 7.15 18.47 15.81
CA ASP A 193 6.66 18.55 17.20
C ASP A 193 5.40 17.72 17.44
N ASP A 194 4.48 17.70 16.46
CA ASP A 194 3.25 16.91 16.52
C ASP A 194 3.50 15.42 16.21
N GLN A 195 4.58 15.09 15.49
CA GLN A 195 4.96 13.71 15.18
C GLN A 195 5.63 13.00 16.36
N LEU A 196 6.47 13.70 17.13
CA LEU A 196 7.18 13.14 18.29
C LEU A 196 6.30 12.34 19.25
N PRO A 197 5.17 12.88 19.79
CA PRO A 197 4.31 12.13 20.71
C PRO A 197 3.63 10.93 20.03
N ILE A 198 3.44 10.98 18.70
CA ILE A 198 2.91 9.86 17.93
C ILE A 198 3.95 8.74 17.87
N TRP A 199 5.21 9.09 17.57
CA TRP A 199 6.32 8.14 17.50
C TRP A 199 6.59 7.49 18.85
N GLU A 200 6.64 8.26 19.94
CA GLU A 200 6.78 7.72 21.30
C GLU A 200 5.66 6.72 21.63
N GLN A 201 4.41 7.05 21.30
CA GLN A 201 3.27 6.16 21.53
C GLN A 201 3.38 4.87 20.71
N VAL A 202 3.81 4.96 19.45
CA VAL A 202 3.99 3.82 18.55
C VAL A 202 5.14 2.92 19.04
N ASP A 203 6.24 3.51 19.49
CA ASP A 203 7.42 2.78 19.97
C ASP A 203 7.15 2.04 21.30
N GLN A 204 6.46 2.70 22.23
CA GLN A 204 5.96 2.07 23.45
C GLN A 204 5.04 0.89 23.12
N HIS A 205 4.11 1.07 22.17
CA HIS A 205 3.23 -0.01 21.74
C HIS A 205 4.02 -1.17 21.11
N ARG A 206 4.96 -0.87 20.21
CA ARG A 206 5.81 -1.88 19.57
C ARG A 206 6.55 -2.72 20.59
N SER A 207 7.20 -2.07 21.56
CA SER A 207 7.91 -2.74 22.66
C SER A 207 6.98 -3.68 23.44
N THR A 208 5.77 -3.23 23.78
CA THR A 208 4.80 -4.09 24.51
C THR A 208 4.30 -5.28 23.70
N VAL A 209 4.08 -5.10 22.39
CA VAL A 209 3.66 -6.19 21.49
C VAL A 209 4.79 -7.19 21.29
N GLU A 210 6.01 -6.73 21.04
CA GLU A 210 7.20 -7.59 20.90
C GLU A 210 7.42 -8.43 22.16
N ASP A 211 7.29 -7.83 23.34
CA ASP A 211 7.37 -8.53 24.63
C ASP A 211 6.25 -9.57 24.79
N ALA A 212 5.01 -9.22 24.44
CA ALA A 212 3.88 -10.15 24.49
C ALA A 212 4.09 -11.35 23.55
N GLN A 213 4.52 -11.09 22.31
CA GLN A 213 4.85 -12.12 21.33
C GLN A 213 6.03 -12.98 21.81
N ARG A 214 7.07 -12.40 22.41
CA ARG A 214 8.22 -13.11 22.99
C ARG A 214 7.77 -14.05 24.12
N ARG A 215 6.90 -13.59 25.03
CA ARG A 215 6.32 -14.40 26.11
C ARG A 215 5.48 -15.56 25.53
N GLN A 216 4.67 -15.29 24.51
CA GLN A 216 3.85 -16.31 23.85
C GLN A 216 4.69 -17.37 23.14
N ARG A 217 5.72 -16.97 22.38
CA ARG A 217 6.69 -17.88 21.74
C ARG A 217 7.37 -18.79 22.76
N ARG A 218 7.83 -18.22 23.89
CA ARG A 218 8.44 -19.00 24.99
C ARG A 218 7.44 -20.00 25.59
N ARG A 219 6.18 -19.60 25.80
CA ARG A 219 5.11 -20.48 26.31
C ARG A 219 4.81 -21.64 25.34
N GLN A 220 4.75 -21.36 24.04
CA GLN A 220 4.53 -22.40 23.01
C GLN A 220 5.66 -23.42 22.97
N LEU A 221 6.93 -22.97 23.03
CA LEU A 221 8.09 -23.86 23.11
C LEU A 221 8.05 -24.78 24.33
N LEU A 222 7.71 -24.23 25.50
CA LEU A 222 7.57 -24.99 26.75
C LEU A 222 6.43 -26.03 26.69
N GLN A 223 5.34 -25.74 25.98
CA GLN A 223 4.25 -26.70 25.77
C GLN A 223 4.63 -27.78 24.75
N LYS A 224 5.41 -27.43 23.72
CA LYS A 224 5.86 -28.36 22.68
C LYS A 224 6.84 -29.40 23.21
N GLY A 225 7.68 -29.04 24.18
CA GLY A 225 8.60 -29.97 24.86
C GLY A 225 7.98 -30.84 25.96
N LYS A 226 6.67 -30.71 26.23
CA LYS A 226 5.92 -31.59 27.17
C LYS A 226 5.12 -32.68 26.45
N LYS A 227 5.16 -32.71 25.12
CA LYS A 227 4.64 -33.80 24.28
C LYS A 227 5.81 -34.60 23.74
#